data_AF-A0A3N5LR28-F1
#
_entry.id   AF-A0A3N5LR28-F1
#
_cell.length_a   1.000
_cell.length_b   1.000
_cell.length_c   1.000
_cell.angle_alpha   90.00
_cell.angle_beta   90.00
_cell.angle_gamma   90.00
#
_symmetry.space_group_name_H-M   'P 1'
#
loop_
_entity.id
_entity.type
_entity.pdbx_description
1 polymer ?
#
loop_
_entity_poly.entity_id
_entity_poly.type
_entity_poly.pdbx_seq_one_letter_code
_entity_poly.pdbx_strand_id
1 'polypeptide(L)'
;MLKALLQGKPFGHPLHPALVHFPIGLLILSLLLDIAARLWTDQEGLYQAAFYTMAFGTVAGALAAIAGFADWTDIRRDHPAKKTATTHMLLNLTALALFGINLFLRSRQPGLAGTSLVYLGLSLAGVGIILVSGYLGGKMVYEDGIGAGRHRRHTPTPTETIRVSGRDAQEGWAPVYDAEAMKDGETLRVDYDGKIIAIAKQGGEVYAFQEFCTHRYGPLSEGKICDHQVECPWHRSRFDIRSGKVVEGPAKVDMKTYKVAIREGKIFIR
;
A
#
# COMPACT_ATOMS: atom_id res chain seq x y z
N MET A 1 5.90 8.79 15.60
CA MET A 1 6.47 7.48 16.00
C MET A 1 5.44 6.35 15.91
N LEU A 2 4.24 6.50 16.50
CA LEU A 2 3.20 5.45 16.49
C LEU A 2 2.77 4.98 15.08
N LYS A 3 2.48 5.90 14.14
CA LYS A 3 2.11 5.55 12.77
C LYS A 3 3.16 4.69 12.06
N ALA A 4 4.44 5.04 12.20
CA ALA A 4 5.54 4.27 11.61
C ALA A 4 5.63 2.84 12.18
N LEU A 5 5.36 2.68 13.48
CA LEU A 5 5.30 1.38 14.13
C LEU A 5 4.13 0.54 13.60
N LEU A 6 2.93 1.12 13.49
CA LEU A 6 1.73 0.45 12.97
C LEU A 6 1.86 0.03 11.50
N GLN A 7 2.70 0.74 10.74
CA GLN A 7 3.04 0.41 9.35
C GLN A 7 4.16 -0.64 9.25
N GLY A 8 4.79 -1.00 10.37
CA GLY A 8 5.89 -1.96 10.41
C GLY A 8 7.24 -1.43 9.90
N LYS A 9 7.41 -0.10 9.77
CA LYS A 9 8.68 0.52 9.33
C LYS A 9 9.90 0.09 10.14
N PRO A 10 9.85 -0.03 11.48
CA PRO A 10 10.98 -0.52 12.28
C PRO A 10 11.38 -1.97 11.97
N PHE A 11 10.44 -2.79 11.50
CA PHE A 11 10.66 -4.20 11.19
C PHE A 11 11.06 -4.45 9.73
N GLY A 12 11.06 -3.41 8.89
CA GLY A 12 11.37 -3.51 7.45
C GLY A 12 10.27 -4.18 6.61
N HIS A 13 9.13 -4.53 7.21
CA HIS A 13 8.03 -5.25 6.57
C HIS A 13 6.67 -4.69 6.98
N PRO A 14 5.67 -4.65 6.07
CA PRO A 14 4.37 -4.08 6.37
C PRO A 14 3.61 -4.94 7.39
N LEU A 15 3.12 -4.31 8.46
CA LEU A 15 2.49 -5.01 9.57
C LEU A 15 1.08 -5.51 9.23
N HIS A 16 0.27 -4.74 8.50
CA HIS A 16 -1.09 -5.13 8.17
C HIS A 16 -1.17 -6.45 7.37
N PRO A 17 -0.42 -6.64 6.26
CA PRO A 17 -0.37 -7.92 5.55
C PRO A 17 0.14 -9.08 6.41
N ALA A 18 1.01 -8.83 7.41
CA ALA A 18 1.43 -9.88 8.33
C ALA A 18 0.28 -10.29 9.28
N LEU A 19 -0.47 -9.32 9.80
CA LEU A 19 -1.54 -9.56 10.77
C LEU A 19 -2.80 -10.20 10.17
N VAL A 20 -3.16 -9.90 8.93
CA VAL A 20 -4.45 -10.34 8.33
C VAL A 20 -4.61 -11.85 8.20
N HIS A 21 -3.53 -12.63 8.23
CA HIS A 21 -3.59 -14.09 8.12
C HIS A 21 -4.34 -14.72 9.31
N PHE A 22 -4.13 -14.18 10.51
CA PHE A 22 -4.77 -14.67 11.74
C PHE A 22 -6.30 -14.51 11.71
N PRO A 23 -6.89 -13.31 11.53
CA PRO A 23 -8.34 -13.17 11.49
C PRO A 23 -8.96 -13.94 10.32
N ILE A 24 -8.35 -13.95 9.13
CA ILE A 24 -8.91 -14.69 7.99
C ILE A 24 -9.01 -16.19 8.33
N GLY A 25 -7.91 -16.80 8.79
CA GLY A 25 -7.89 -18.21 9.13
C GLY A 25 -8.82 -18.57 10.29
N LEU A 26 -8.74 -17.81 11.39
CA LEU A 26 -9.52 -18.08 12.60
C LEU A 26 -11.03 -17.86 12.40
N LEU A 27 -11.44 -16.79 11.72
CA LEU A 27 -12.86 -16.51 11.50
C LEU A 27 -13.49 -17.53 10.54
N ILE A 28 -12.79 -17.93 9.47
CA ILE A 28 -13.26 -19.02 8.60
C ILE A 28 -13.32 -20.34 9.37
N LEU A 29 -12.29 -20.66 10.16
CA LEU A 29 -12.27 -21.89 10.97
C LEU A 29 -13.42 -21.91 11.98
N SER A 30 -13.77 -20.78 12.60
CA SER A 30 -14.92 -20.71 13.52
C SER A 30 -16.24 -21.08 12.85
N LEU A 31 -16.46 -20.66 11.60
CA LEU A 31 -17.64 -21.07 10.81
C LEU A 31 -17.60 -22.58 10.51
N LEU A 32 -16.44 -23.13 10.15
CA LEU A 32 -16.31 -24.56 9.88
C LEU A 32 -16.61 -25.40 11.12
N LEU A 33 -16.13 -24.95 12.30
CA LEU A 33 -16.43 -25.59 13.59
C LEU A 33 -17.90 -25.46 13.97
N ASP A 34 -18.54 -24.32 13.68
CA ASP A 34 -19.98 -24.13 13.86
C ASP A 34 -20.82 -25.11 13.02
N ILE A 35 -20.41 -25.34 11.77
CA ILE A 35 -21.04 -26.33 10.88
C ILE A 35 -20.79 -27.75 11.41
N ALA A 36 -19.55 -28.03 11.82
CA ALA A 36 -19.15 -29.30 12.39
C ALA A 36 -19.99 -29.67 13.62
N ALA A 37 -20.18 -28.71 14.54
CA ALA A 37 -20.99 -28.89 15.75
C ALA A 37 -22.45 -29.26 15.45
N ARG A 38 -22.96 -28.96 14.25
CA ARG A 38 -24.32 -29.34 13.83
C ARG A 38 -24.40 -30.72 13.17
N LEU A 39 -23.29 -31.24 12.65
CA LEU A 39 -23.24 -32.47 11.86
C LEU A 39 -22.72 -33.68 12.67
N TRP A 40 -21.94 -33.44 13.71
CA TRP A 40 -21.32 -34.50 14.53
C TRP A 40 -21.90 -34.57 15.95
N THR A 41 -21.58 -35.68 16.63
CA THR A 41 -22.13 -36.05 17.94
C THR A 41 -21.52 -35.27 19.10
N ASP A 42 -20.25 -34.84 18.98
CA ASP A 42 -19.56 -34.00 19.99
C ASP A 42 -19.84 -32.51 19.77
N GLN A 43 -21.05 -32.09 20.12
CA GLN A 43 -21.53 -30.73 19.82
C GLN A 43 -20.93 -29.67 20.74
N GLU A 44 -20.71 -30.00 22.01
CA GLU A 44 -20.27 -29.04 23.03
C GLU A 44 -18.81 -28.62 22.83
N GLY A 45 -17.91 -29.59 22.61
CA GLY A 45 -16.50 -29.31 22.36
C GLY A 45 -16.29 -28.48 21.09
N LEU A 46 -16.97 -28.84 20.00
CA LEU A 46 -16.90 -28.12 18.73
C LEU A 46 -17.48 -26.70 18.83
N TYR A 47 -18.57 -26.51 19.57
CA TYR A 47 -19.14 -25.17 19.82
C TYR A 47 -18.19 -24.28 20.63
N GLN A 48 -17.57 -24.82 21.69
CA GLN A 48 -16.58 -24.08 22.48
C GLN A 48 -15.35 -23.72 21.62
N ALA A 49 -14.86 -24.66 20.82
CA ALA A 49 -13.77 -24.41 19.88
C ALA A 49 -14.12 -23.30 18.88
N ALA A 50 -15.33 -23.33 18.31
CA ALA A 50 -15.82 -22.27 17.42
C ALA A 50 -15.84 -20.91 18.12
N PHE A 51 -16.36 -20.85 19.35
CA PHE A 51 -16.42 -19.62 20.16
C PHE A 51 -15.03 -19.02 20.41
N TYR A 52 -14.08 -19.79 20.93
CA TYR A 52 -12.74 -19.28 21.22
C TYR A 52 -11.98 -18.89 19.97
N THR A 53 -12.09 -19.69 18.90
CA THR A 53 -11.49 -19.37 17.60
C THR A 53 -12.05 -18.05 17.06
N MET A 54 -13.36 -17.83 17.14
CA MET A 54 -14.00 -16.57 16.77
C MET A 54 -13.52 -15.41 17.63
N ALA A 55 -13.37 -15.60 18.94
CA ALA A 55 -12.90 -14.58 19.86
C ALA A 55 -11.48 -14.12 19.50
N PHE A 56 -10.55 -15.06 19.35
CA PHE A 56 -9.18 -14.76 18.94
C PHE A 56 -9.12 -14.13 17.54
N GLY A 57 -9.91 -14.64 16.59
CA GLY A 57 -10.03 -14.07 15.25
C GLY A 57 -10.53 -12.63 15.27
N THR A 58 -11.52 -12.32 16.10
CA THR A 58 -12.06 -10.96 16.25
C THR A 58 -11.04 -9.99 16.85
N VAL A 59 -10.31 -10.42 17.89
CA VAL A 59 -9.23 -9.61 18.48
C VAL A 59 -8.12 -9.35 17.47
N ALA A 60 -7.65 -10.39 16.77
CA ALA A 60 -6.65 -10.25 15.72
C ALA A 60 -7.14 -9.35 14.57
N GLY A 61 -8.43 -9.43 14.22
CA GLY A 61 -9.08 -8.59 13.23
C GLY A 61 -9.08 -7.11 13.62
N ALA A 62 -9.36 -6.80 14.88
CA ALA A 62 -9.28 -5.43 15.40
C ALA A 62 -7.85 -4.88 15.32
N LEU A 63 -6.84 -5.67 15.69
CA LEU A 63 -5.43 -5.28 15.56
C LEU A 63 -5.02 -5.05 14.09
N ALA A 64 -5.45 -5.94 13.18
CA ALA A 64 -5.21 -5.80 11.76
C ALA A 64 -5.89 -4.56 11.18
N ALA A 65 -7.09 -4.20 11.66
CA ALA A 65 -7.81 -3.00 11.24
C ALA A 65 -7.08 -1.71 11.63
N ILE A 66 -6.46 -1.66 12.81
CA ILE A 66 -5.65 -0.51 13.26
C ILE A 66 -4.43 -0.32 12.34
N ALA A 67 -3.70 -1.39 12.06
CA ALA A 67 -2.57 -1.35 11.12
C ALA A 67 -3.03 -0.96 9.70
N GLY A 68 -4.12 -1.54 9.21
CA GLY A 68 -4.67 -1.26 7.88
C GLY A 68 -5.17 0.16 7.72
N PHE A 69 -5.71 0.77 8.78
CA PHE A 69 -6.08 2.19 8.77
C PHE A 69 -4.84 3.09 8.62
N ALA A 70 -3.74 2.77 9.31
CA ALA A 70 -2.49 3.51 9.17
C ALA A 70 -1.96 3.45 7.72
N ASP A 71 -2.03 2.29 7.08
CA ASP A 71 -1.66 2.11 5.66
C ASP A 71 -2.62 2.87 4.72
N TRP A 72 -3.92 2.83 4.98
CA TRP A 72 -4.93 3.54 4.18
C TRP A 72 -4.68 5.06 4.15
N THR A 73 -4.19 5.65 5.25
CA THR A 73 -3.88 7.09 5.28
C THR A 73 -2.74 7.51 4.34
N ASP A 74 -1.84 6.59 3.97
CA ASP A 74 -0.74 6.87 3.05
C ASP A 74 -1.15 6.69 1.57
N ILE A 75 -2.31 6.09 1.30
CA ILE A 75 -2.83 6.02 -0.07
C ILE A 75 -3.29 7.42 -0.48
N ARG A 76 -2.65 7.96 -1.52
CA ARG A 76 -2.98 9.23 -2.14
C ARG A 76 -4.46 9.33 -2.52
N ARG A 77 -5.05 10.52 -2.39
CA ARG A 77 -6.49 10.77 -2.63
C ARG A 77 -6.88 10.65 -4.11
N ASP A 78 -5.98 11.02 -5.00
CA ASP A 78 -6.15 10.98 -6.46
C ASP A 78 -5.81 9.61 -7.06
N HIS A 79 -5.31 8.67 -6.26
CA HIS A 79 -4.98 7.33 -6.73
C HIS A 79 -6.26 6.50 -6.97
N PRO A 80 -6.41 5.80 -8.12
CA PRO A 80 -7.62 5.03 -8.44
C PRO A 80 -7.94 3.96 -7.38
N ALA A 81 -6.91 3.35 -6.80
CA ALA A 81 -7.06 2.35 -5.74
C ALA A 81 -7.64 2.92 -4.42
N LYS A 82 -7.69 4.24 -4.22
CA LYS A 82 -8.22 4.83 -2.96
C LYS A 82 -9.68 4.46 -2.73
N LYS A 83 -10.48 4.40 -3.79
CA LYS A 83 -11.88 3.95 -3.72
C LYS A 83 -11.95 2.48 -3.32
N THR A 84 -11.19 1.63 -4.01
CA THR A 84 -11.09 0.19 -3.72
C THR A 84 -10.63 -0.06 -2.28
N ALA A 85 -9.64 0.67 -1.79
CA ALA A 85 -9.12 0.57 -0.43
C ALA A 85 -10.16 0.96 0.62
N THR A 86 -10.92 2.02 0.36
CA THR A 86 -12.01 2.45 1.25
C THR A 86 -13.11 1.39 1.28
N THR A 87 -13.52 0.86 0.13
CA THR A 87 -14.50 -0.23 0.05
C THR A 87 -14.01 -1.48 0.80
N HIS A 88 -12.77 -1.90 0.57
CA HIS A 88 -12.14 -3.03 1.27
C HIS A 88 -12.13 -2.83 2.80
N MET A 89 -11.76 -1.64 3.26
CA MET A 89 -11.77 -1.29 4.70
C MET A 89 -13.18 -1.37 5.27
N LEU A 90 -14.18 -0.76 4.62
CA LEU A 90 -15.56 -0.78 5.08
C LEU A 90 -16.12 -2.21 5.15
N LEU A 91 -15.89 -3.02 4.11
CA LEU A 91 -16.28 -4.43 4.11
C LEU A 91 -15.68 -5.19 5.28
N ASN A 92 -14.38 -5.04 5.54
CA ASN A 92 -13.74 -5.74 6.67
C ASN A 92 -14.22 -5.23 8.04
N LEU A 93 -14.51 -3.93 8.19
CA LEU A 93 -15.11 -3.41 9.42
C LEU A 93 -16.53 -3.95 9.63
N THR A 94 -17.31 -4.10 8.56
CA THR A 94 -18.62 -4.76 8.62
C THR A 94 -18.49 -6.23 9.00
N ALA A 95 -17.58 -6.99 8.38
CA ALA A 95 -17.33 -8.38 8.76
C ALA A 95 -16.91 -8.51 10.23
N LEU A 96 -15.98 -7.67 10.68
CA LEU A 96 -15.54 -7.63 12.07
C LEU A 96 -16.68 -7.32 13.05
N ALA A 97 -17.57 -6.38 12.69
CA ALA A 97 -18.75 -6.08 13.48
C ALA A 97 -19.72 -7.27 13.55
N LEU A 98 -19.96 -7.99 12.44
CA LEU A 98 -20.81 -9.18 12.44
C LEU A 98 -20.27 -10.28 13.36
N PHE A 99 -18.97 -10.55 13.32
CA PHE A 99 -18.33 -11.52 14.23
C PHE A 99 -18.33 -11.02 15.68
N GLY A 100 -18.13 -9.72 15.92
CA GLY A 100 -18.23 -9.14 17.27
C GLY A 100 -19.65 -9.24 17.85
N ILE A 101 -20.69 -8.99 17.04
CA ILE A 101 -22.09 -9.18 17.42
C ILE A 101 -22.36 -10.66 17.71
N ASN A 102 -21.90 -11.57 16.84
CA ASN A 102 -22.05 -13.01 17.04
C ASN A 102 -21.42 -13.46 18.37
N LEU A 103 -20.18 -13.05 18.61
CA LEU A 103 -19.45 -13.33 19.85
C LEU A 103 -20.18 -12.77 21.08
N PHE A 104 -20.68 -11.53 20.99
CA PHE A 104 -21.45 -10.90 22.06
C PHE A 104 -22.72 -11.70 22.38
N LEU A 105 -23.51 -12.07 21.37
CA LEU A 105 -24.73 -12.85 21.56
C LEU A 105 -24.46 -14.20 22.23
N ARG A 106 -23.40 -14.90 21.80
CA ARG A 106 -22.99 -16.18 22.41
C ARG A 106 -22.53 -15.99 23.86
N SER A 107 -21.78 -14.93 24.16
CA SER A 107 -21.31 -14.64 25.52
C SER A 107 -22.44 -14.38 26.52
N ARG A 108 -23.62 -13.97 26.04
CA ARG A 108 -24.83 -13.77 26.86
C ARG A 108 -25.63 -15.05 27.10
N GLN A 109 -25.32 -16.14 26.39
CA GLN A 109 -26.03 -17.41 26.49
C GLN A 109 -25.04 -18.58 26.63
N PRO A 110 -24.19 -18.60 27.68
CA PRO A 110 -23.14 -19.61 27.85
C PRO A 110 -23.69 -21.05 28.01
N GLY A 111 -24.98 -21.21 28.34
CA GLY A 111 -25.64 -22.51 28.50
C GLY A 111 -26.37 -23.04 27.26
N LEU A 112 -26.42 -22.31 26.13
CA LEU A 112 -26.94 -22.85 24.88
C LEU A 112 -25.87 -23.71 24.21
N ALA A 113 -25.92 -25.02 24.43
CA ALA A 113 -25.16 -25.99 23.66
C ALA A 113 -25.78 -26.11 22.26
N GLY A 114 -25.39 -25.23 21.33
CA GLY A 114 -25.80 -25.37 19.94
C GLY A 114 -25.64 -24.13 19.07
N THR A 115 -25.14 -24.34 17.85
CA THR A 115 -25.05 -23.31 16.82
C THR A 115 -26.45 -22.97 16.29
N SER A 116 -27.05 -21.88 16.77
CA SER A 116 -28.33 -21.37 16.24
C SER A 116 -28.20 -20.98 14.75
N LEU A 117 -29.31 -21.02 14.01
CA LEU A 117 -29.33 -20.56 12.61
C LEU A 117 -28.96 -19.07 12.48
N VAL A 118 -29.23 -18.27 13.51
CA VAL A 118 -28.84 -16.86 13.56
C VAL A 118 -27.31 -16.74 13.62
N TYR A 119 -26.65 -17.49 14.49
CA TYR A 119 -25.19 -17.47 14.60
C TYR A 119 -24.51 -17.94 13.33
N LEU A 120 -25.06 -18.99 12.71
CA LEU A 120 -24.57 -19.51 11.44
C LEU A 120 -24.75 -18.49 10.31
N GLY A 121 -25.91 -17.81 10.24
CA GLY A 121 -26.19 -16.77 9.26
C GLY A 121 -25.22 -15.58 9.39
N LEU A 122 -24.94 -15.13 10.62
CA LEU A 122 -23.95 -14.07 10.88
C LEU A 122 -22.54 -14.49 10.44
N SER A 123 -22.10 -15.71 10.79
CA SER A 123 -20.78 -16.23 10.37
C SER A 123 -20.67 -16.40 8.86
N LEU A 124 -21.71 -16.90 8.18
CA LEU A 124 -21.76 -17.05 6.73
C LEU A 124 -21.68 -15.70 6.02
N ALA A 125 -22.46 -14.71 6.47
CA ALA A 125 -22.39 -13.36 5.93
C ALA A 125 -21.01 -12.72 6.15
N GLY A 126 -20.45 -12.87 7.35
CA GLY A 126 -19.10 -12.40 7.67
C GLY A 126 -18.01 -13.01 6.78
N VAL A 127 -18.01 -14.34 6.61
CA VAL A 127 -17.07 -15.03 5.72
C VAL A 127 -17.26 -14.63 4.27
N GLY A 128 -18.51 -14.52 3.79
CA GLY A 128 -18.80 -14.05 2.42
C GLY A 128 -18.20 -12.66 2.16
N ILE A 129 -18.35 -11.74 3.11
CA ILE A 129 -17.73 -10.41 3.04
C ILE A 129 -16.20 -10.49 3.06
N ILE A 130 -15.59 -11.33 3.91
CA ILE A 130 -14.14 -11.55 3.95
C ILE A 130 -13.62 -12.03 2.60
N LEU A 131 -14.31 -12.95 1.92
CA LEU A 131 -13.88 -13.47 0.61
C LEU A 131 -13.92 -12.38 -0.48
N VAL A 132 -15.01 -11.62 -0.55
CA VAL A 132 -15.14 -10.49 -1.49
C VAL A 132 -14.08 -9.42 -1.19
N SER A 133 -13.90 -9.08 0.08
CA SER A 133 -12.90 -8.10 0.50
C SER A 133 -11.48 -8.59 0.23
N GLY A 134 -11.20 -9.88 0.40
CA GLY A 134 -9.92 -10.52 0.09
C GLY A 134 -9.54 -10.40 -1.38
N TYR A 135 -10.51 -10.56 -2.29
CA TYR A 135 -10.30 -10.28 -3.72
C TYR A 135 -9.89 -8.82 -3.97
N LEU A 136 -10.58 -7.85 -3.35
CA LEU A 136 -10.21 -6.43 -3.45
C LEU A 136 -8.83 -6.15 -2.87
N GLY A 137 -8.47 -6.80 -1.74
CA GLY A 137 -7.14 -6.74 -1.14
C GLY A 137 -6.06 -7.21 -2.10
N GLY A 138 -6.26 -8.36 -2.73
CA GLY A 138 -5.38 -8.90 -3.76
C GLY A 138 -5.23 -7.96 -4.95
N LYS A 139 -6.34 -7.42 -5.47
CA LYS A 139 -6.34 -6.45 -6.57
C LYS A 139 -5.45 -5.23 -6.25
N MET A 140 -5.61 -4.66 -5.05
CA MET A 140 -4.81 -3.51 -4.63
C MET A 140 -3.31 -3.81 -4.57
N VAL A 141 -2.93 -4.99 -4.11
CA VAL A 141 -1.51 -5.38 -3.99
C VAL A 141 -0.92 -5.72 -5.36
N TYR A 142 -1.60 -6.54 -6.15
CA TYR A 142 -1.03 -7.13 -7.36
C TYR A 142 -1.22 -6.29 -8.63
N GLU A 143 -2.33 -5.55 -8.74
CA GLU A 143 -2.64 -4.69 -9.88
C GLU A 143 -2.24 -3.24 -9.59
N ASP A 144 -2.68 -2.70 -8.44
CA ASP A 144 -2.48 -1.28 -8.11
C ASP A 144 -1.14 -1.00 -7.41
N GLY A 145 -0.44 -2.02 -6.90
CA GLY A 145 0.87 -1.89 -6.26
C GLY A 145 0.85 -1.32 -4.83
N ILE A 146 -0.33 -1.21 -4.21
CA ILE A 146 -0.50 -0.72 -2.83
C ILE A 146 0.18 -1.69 -1.85
N GLY A 147 1.10 -1.17 -1.02
CA GLY A 147 1.82 -1.98 -0.03
C GLY A 147 2.88 -2.95 -0.59
N ALA A 148 2.95 -3.14 -1.91
CA ALA A 148 3.88 -4.09 -2.55
C ALA A 148 5.24 -3.49 -2.92
N GLY A 149 5.42 -2.18 -2.73
CA GLY A 149 6.63 -1.49 -3.17
C GLY A 149 6.88 -1.62 -4.68
N ARG A 150 5.82 -1.79 -5.49
CA ARG A 150 5.90 -1.90 -6.94
C ARG A 150 4.85 -0.98 -7.55
N HIS A 151 5.19 0.29 -7.74
CA HIS A 151 4.49 1.05 -8.77
C HIS A 151 4.82 0.37 -10.10
N ARG A 152 3.83 -0.29 -10.70
CA ARG A 152 3.99 -0.81 -12.07
C ARG A 152 4.18 0.41 -12.98
N ARG A 153 4.86 0.22 -14.11
CA ARG A 153 4.98 1.22 -15.20
C ARG A 153 3.63 1.74 -15.73
N HIS A 154 2.50 1.25 -15.25
CA HIS A 154 1.15 1.63 -15.69
C HIS A 154 0.26 2.13 -14.54
N THR A 155 0.78 2.24 -13.32
CA THR A 155 0.03 2.90 -12.25
C THR A 155 -0.05 4.40 -12.57
N PRO A 156 -1.24 5.03 -12.53
CA PRO A 156 -1.36 6.46 -12.78
C PRO A 156 -0.46 7.28 -11.84
N THR A 157 0.31 8.19 -12.42
CA THR A 157 1.12 9.14 -11.68
C THR A 157 0.24 10.18 -10.96
N PRO A 158 0.77 10.94 -9.98
CA PRO A 158 0.05 12.07 -9.40
C PRO A 158 -0.45 13.07 -10.43
N THR A 159 -1.58 13.70 -10.11
CA THR A 159 -2.17 14.75 -10.94
C THR A 159 -1.22 15.90 -11.21
N GLU A 160 -0.31 16.22 -10.29
CA GLU A 160 0.72 17.24 -10.46
C GLU A 160 1.91 16.81 -11.35
N THR A 161 1.91 15.57 -11.88
CA THR A 161 2.95 15.11 -12.80
C THR A 161 2.92 15.91 -14.09
N ILE A 162 4.04 16.52 -14.43
CA ILE A 162 4.20 17.31 -15.65
C ILE A 162 4.19 16.32 -16.83
N ARG A 163 3.29 16.53 -17.79
CA ARG A 163 3.23 15.71 -19.00
C ARG A 163 3.96 16.39 -20.13
N VAL A 164 4.92 15.68 -20.71
CA VAL A 164 5.75 16.15 -21.81
C VAL A 164 5.63 15.15 -22.95
N SER A 165 5.40 15.66 -24.16
CA SER A 165 5.31 14.84 -25.36
C SER A 165 6.57 15.04 -26.20
N GLY A 166 7.16 13.95 -26.68
CA GLY A 166 8.30 14.01 -27.59
C GLY A 166 7.98 14.72 -28.92
N ARG A 167 6.70 14.87 -29.26
CA ARG A 167 6.27 15.70 -30.41
C ARG A 167 6.54 17.19 -30.20
N ASP A 168 6.66 17.63 -28.95
CA ASP A 168 6.97 19.03 -28.62
C ASP A 168 8.50 19.26 -28.57
N ALA A 169 9.29 18.20 -28.81
CA ALA A 169 10.74 18.28 -28.78
C ALA A 169 11.28 18.95 -30.04
N GLN A 170 12.12 19.96 -29.86
CA GLN A 170 12.89 20.59 -30.93
C GLN A 170 14.34 20.14 -30.82
N GLU A 171 14.91 19.63 -31.91
CA GLU A 171 16.27 19.04 -31.93
C GLU A 171 16.48 17.94 -30.87
N GLY A 172 15.40 17.23 -30.53
CA GLY A 172 15.41 16.17 -29.51
C GLY A 172 15.37 16.67 -28.06
N TRP A 173 15.07 17.94 -27.82
CA TRP A 173 14.89 18.51 -26.48
C TRP A 173 13.45 18.96 -26.27
N ALA A 174 12.76 18.36 -25.29
CA ALA A 174 11.39 18.73 -24.96
C ALA A 174 11.36 19.69 -23.76
N PRO A 175 10.59 20.79 -23.83
CA PRO A 175 10.44 21.73 -22.71
C PRO A 175 9.63 21.10 -21.58
N VAL A 176 10.03 21.37 -20.33
CA VAL A 176 9.41 20.77 -19.14
C VAL A 176 8.82 21.83 -18.22
N TYR A 177 9.65 22.72 -17.69
CA TYR A 177 9.27 23.62 -16.59
C TYR A 177 10.13 24.88 -16.59
N ASP A 178 9.67 25.93 -15.93
CA ASP A 178 10.45 27.14 -15.71
C ASP A 178 11.57 26.86 -14.68
N ALA A 179 12.82 27.19 -15.04
CA ALA A 179 13.97 26.92 -14.19
C ALA A 179 14.01 27.83 -12.96
N GLU A 180 13.47 29.04 -13.04
CA GLU A 180 13.42 30.01 -11.94
C GLU A 180 12.31 29.67 -10.94
N ALA A 181 11.22 29.06 -11.42
CA ALA A 181 10.12 28.61 -10.57
C ALA A 181 10.49 27.39 -9.70
N MET A 182 11.52 26.64 -10.07
CA MET A 182 12.02 25.48 -9.31
C MET A 182 13.11 25.90 -8.32
N LYS A 183 12.92 25.62 -7.04
CA LYS A 183 13.90 25.97 -5.98
C LYS A 183 14.96 24.89 -5.85
N ASP A 184 16.09 25.27 -5.25
CA ASP A 184 17.15 24.31 -4.94
C ASP A 184 16.67 23.26 -3.93
N GLY A 185 17.02 22.00 -4.16
CA GLY A 185 16.56 20.84 -3.41
C GLY A 185 15.17 20.32 -3.79
N GLU A 186 14.44 21.01 -4.68
CA GLU A 186 13.14 20.53 -5.17
C GLU A 186 13.30 19.46 -6.26
N THR A 187 12.21 18.72 -6.44
CA THR A 187 12.06 17.67 -7.43
C THR A 187 10.77 17.87 -8.22
N LEU A 188 10.82 17.53 -9.50
CA LEU A 188 9.67 17.44 -10.39
C LEU A 188 9.50 16.00 -10.85
N ARG A 189 8.25 15.57 -11.00
CA ARG A 189 7.90 14.32 -11.68
C ARG A 189 7.42 14.64 -13.08
N VAL A 190 8.00 13.98 -14.07
CA VAL A 190 7.74 14.20 -15.49
C VAL A 190 7.33 12.88 -16.13
N ASP A 191 6.20 12.87 -16.82
CA ASP A 191 5.80 11.79 -17.72
C ASP A 191 6.18 12.21 -19.15
N TYR A 192 7.26 11.63 -19.68
CA TYR A 192 7.69 11.80 -21.07
C TYR A 192 7.22 10.59 -21.89
N ASP A 193 6.12 10.73 -22.62
CA ASP A 193 5.52 9.66 -23.45
C ASP A 193 5.43 8.29 -22.75
N GLY A 194 5.03 8.26 -21.47
CA GLY A 194 4.91 7.05 -20.65
C GLY A 194 6.18 6.66 -19.88
N LYS A 195 7.30 7.36 -20.09
CA LYS A 195 8.52 7.20 -19.27
C LYS A 195 8.49 8.22 -18.14
N ILE A 196 8.37 7.72 -16.90
CA ILE A 196 8.33 8.57 -15.71
C ILE A 196 9.76 8.87 -15.23
N ILE A 197 10.08 10.16 -15.14
CA ILE A 197 11.39 10.71 -14.86
C ILE A 197 11.27 11.70 -13.70
N ALA A 198 12.23 11.69 -12.80
CA ALA A 198 12.42 12.71 -11.79
C ALA A 198 13.46 13.72 -12.28
N ILE A 199 13.18 15.02 -12.12
CA ILE A 199 14.15 16.11 -12.29
C ILE A 199 14.40 16.72 -10.92
N ALA A 200 15.65 16.88 -10.52
CA ALA A 200 16.03 17.56 -9.28
C ALA A 200 16.84 18.82 -9.61
N LYS A 201 16.72 19.85 -8.77
CA LYS A 201 17.58 21.03 -8.82
C LYS A 201 18.49 21.05 -7.60
N GLN A 202 19.80 21.20 -7.80
CA GLN A 202 20.77 21.22 -6.71
C GLN A 202 21.97 22.09 -7.09
N GLY A 203 22.33 23.03 -6.21
CA GLY A 203 23.40 24.00 -6.47
C GLY A 203 23.14 24.87 -7.70
N GLY A 204 21.87 25.14 -8.04
CA GLY A 204 21.48 25.90 -9.25
C GLY A 204 21.47 25.09 -10.56
N GLU A 205 22.02 23.89 -10.55
CA GLU A 205 22.04 22.96 -11.69
C GLU A 205 20.86 21.99 -11.64
N VAL A 206 20.51 21.39 -12.78
CA VAL A 206 19.42 20.41 -12.90
C VAL A 206 19.94 19.03 -13.27
N TYR A 207 19.29 18.00 -12.73
CA TYR A 207 19.65 16.60 -12.93
C TYR A 207 18.40 15.76 -13.19
N ALA A 208 18.44 14.86 -14.16
CA ALA A 208 17.31 14.00 -14.50
C ALA A 208 17.66 12.52 -14.32
N PHE A 209 16.77 11.77 -13.68
CA PHE A 209 16.96 10.35 -13.40
C PHE A 209 15.62 9.60 -13.38
N GLN A 210 15.65 8.27 -13.46
CA GLN A 210 14.41 7.48 -13.44
C GLN A 210 13.61 7.73 -12.15
N GLU A 211 12.29 7.76 -12.25
CA GLU A 211 11.43 8.01 -11.09
C GLU A 211 11.52 6.90 -10.04
N PHE A 212 11.56 5.64 -10.48
CA PHE A 212 11.36 4.51 -9.59
C PHE A 212 12.69 3.95 -9.11
N CYS A 213 12.88 3.91 -7.80
CA CYS A 213 14.04 3.32 -7.12
C CYS A 213 14.26 1.86 -7.54
N THR A 214 15.51 1.48 -7.78
CA THR A 214 15.89 0.14 -8.26
C THR A 214 15.72 -0.97 -7.22
N HIS A 215 15.58 -0.65 -5.94
CA HIS A 215 15.34 -1.65 -4.88
C HIS A 215 13.92 -2.23 -4.96
N ARG A 216 12.93 -1.35 -4.80
CA ARG A 216 11.50 -1.70 -4.75
C ARG A 216 10.70 -0.50 -5.24
N TYR A 217 10.95 -0.01 -6.47
CA TYR A 217 10.16 1.00 -7.19
C TYR A 217 9.66 2.23 -6.40
N GLY A 218 10.39 2.64 -5.36
CA GLY A 218 10.00 3.80 -4.57
C GLY A 218 10.09 5.10 -5.36
N PRO A 219 9.18 6.06 -5.15
CA PRO A 219 9.13 7.31 -5.88
C PRO A 219 10.30 8.21 -5.48
N LEU A 220 11.31 8.34 -6.34
CA LEU A 220 12.49 9.15 -6.06
C LEU A 220 12.17 10.66 -6.11
N SER A 221 11.18 11.10 -6.89
CA SER A 221 10.77 12.52 -6.86
C SER A 221 10.07 12.91 -5.55
N GLU A 222 9.60 11.95 -4.75
CA GLU A 222 9.05 12.19 -3.40
C GLU A 222 10.12 12.04 -2.32
N GLY A 223 11.37 11.78 -2.72
CA GLY A 223 12.52 11.67 -1.86
C GLY A 223 13.09 13.03 -1.41
N LYS A 224 14.22 12.96 -0.71
CA LYS A 224 14.97 14.15 -0.31
C LYS A 224 16.23 14.28 -1.14
N ILE A 225 16.55 15.50 -1.56
CA ILE A 225 17.83 15.83 -2.18
C ILE A 225 18.78 16.40 -1.12
N CYS A 226 19.99 15.87 -1.06
CA CYS A 226 21.07 16.37 -0.20
C CYS A 226 22.42 16.00 -0.81
N ASP A 227 23.34 16.96 -0.96
CA ASP A 227 24.70 16.75 -1.48
C ASP A 227 24.76 15.94 -2.80
N HIS A 228 23.91 16.28 -3.76
CA HIS A 228 23.75 15.57 -5.04
C HIS A 228 23.32 14.11 -4.90
N GLN A 229 22.67 13.76 -3.79
CA GLN A 229 22.09 12.44 -3.58
C GLN A 229 20.58 12.55 -3.41
N VAL A 230 19.86 11.63 -4.02
CA VAL A 230 18.43 11.42 -3.75
C VAL A 230 18.26 10.27 -2.77
N GLU A 231 17.61 10.53 -1.64
CA GLU A 231 17.21 9.52 -0.66
C GLU A 231 15.77 9.06 -0.96
N CYS A 232 15.61 7.78 -1.28
CA CYS A 232 14.30 7.17 -1.53
C CYS A 232 13.44 7.18 -0.25
N PRO A 233 12.19 7.66 -0.30
CA PRO A 233 11.36 7.83 0.89
C PRO A 233 10.91 6.51 1.56
N TRP A 234 11.12 5.37 0.88
CA TRP A 234 10.66 4.07 1.38
C TRP A 234 11.70 3.38 2.27
N HIS A 235 12.81 2.94 1.69
CA HIS A 235 13.85 2.19 2.39
C HIS A 235 15.17 2.94 2.48
N ARG A 236 15.17 4.25 2.19
CA ARG A 236 16.31 5.17 2.31
C ARG A 236 17.53 4.84 1.45
N SER A 237 17.35 4.07 0.37
CA SER A 237 18.41 3.94 -0.63
C SER A 237 18.80 5.30 -1.18
N ARG A 238 20.10 5.55 -1.26
CA ARG A 238 20.66 6.80 -1.77
C ARG A 238 21.36 6.57 -3.09
N PHE A 239 21.14 7.49 -4.03
CA PHE A 239 21.76 7.47 -5.34
C PHE A 239 22.37 8.82 -5.64
N ASP A 240 23.56 8.83 -6.24
CA ASP A 240 24.14 10.06 -6.78
C ASP A 240 23.35 10.48 -8.03
N ILE A 241 22.77 11.69 -8.02
CA ILE A 241 21.86 12.15 -9.09
C ILE A 241 22.58 12.50 -10.40
N ARG A 242 23.91 12.58 -10.38
CA ARG A 242 24.74 12.94 -11.54
C ARG A 242 25.09 11.69 -12.35
N SER A 243 25.46 10.63 -11.66
CA SER A 243 25.94 9.36 -12.22
C SER A 243 24.92 8.24 -12.19
N GLY A 244 23.92 8.33 -11.30
CA GLY A 244 22.95 7.28 -11.02
C GLY A 244 23.46 6.18 -10.09
N LYS A 245 24.72 6.24 -9.63
CA LYS A 245 25.32 5.20 -8.80
C LYS A 245 24.64 5.07 -7.44
N VAL A 246 24.47 3.83 -6.98
CA VAL A 246 24.07 3.58 -5.59
C VAL A 246 25.18 4.08 -4.66
N VAL A 247 24.80 4.95 -3.73
CA VAL A 247 25.68 5.43 -2.65
C VAL A 247 25.39 4.64 -1.37
N GLU A 248 24.11 4.40 -1.08
CA GLU A 248 23.68 3.66 0.12
C GLU A 248 22.52 2.72 -0.21
N GLY A 249 22.58 1.49 0.32
CA GLY A 249 21.58 0.45 0.11
C GLY A 249 20.24 0.74 0.80
N PRO A 250 19.25 -0.16 0.69
CA PRO A 250 19.33 -1.55 0.20
C PRO A 250 19.32 -1.75 -1.32
N ALA A 251 19.22 -0.69 -2.13
CA ALA A 251 19.42 -0.81 -3.57
C ALA A 251 20.80 -1.41 -3.90
N LYS A 252 20.86 -2.23 -4.95
CA LYS A 252 22.08 -2.88 -5.43
C LYS A 252 22.37 -2.61 -6.92
N VAL A 253 21.48 -1.89 -7.57
CA VAL A 253 21.53 -1.61 -9.00
C VAL A 253 21.46 -0.11 -9.17
N ASP A 254 22.36 0.44 -9.96
CA ASP A 254 22.40 1.87 -10.27
C ASP A 254 21.13 2.31 -11.02
N MET A 255 20.71 3.54 -10.78
CA MET A 255 19.57 4.14 -11.46
C MET A 255 20.01 4.78 -12.79
N LYS A 256 19.11 4.84 -13.76
CA LYS A 256 19.36 5.55 -15.03
C LYS A 256 19.30 7.06 -14.84
N THR A 257 20.22 7.78 -15.47
CA THR A 257 20.17 9.23 -15.65
C THR A 257 19.77 9.59 -17.08
N TYR A 258 19.26 10.81 -17.27
CA TYR A 258 18.83 11.35 -18.54
C TYR A 258 19.46 12.70 -18.79
N LYS A 259 19.47 13.15 -20.05
CA LYS A 259 20.02 14.44 -20.40
C LYS A 259 19.00 15.53 -20.06
N VAL A 260 19.43 16.52 -19.28
CA VAL A 260 18.64 17.68 -18.91
C VAL A 260 19.49 18.94 -19.06
N ALA A 261 18.88 20.06 -19.42
CA ALA A 261 19.58 21.33 -19.57
C ALA A 261 18.63 22.49 -19.28
N ILE A 262 19.19 23.61 -18.80
CA ILE A 262 18.50 24.90 -18.78
C ILE A 262 18.86 25.65 -20.06
N ARG A 263 17.86 26.13 -20.80
CA ARG A 263 18.02 26.98 -21.99
C ARG A 263 17.01 28.10 -21.91
N GLU A 264 17.47 29.35 -22.07
CA GLU A 264 16.58 30.53 -22.05
C GLU A 264 15.64 30.55 -20.83
N GLY A 265 16.15 30.19 -19.64
CA GLY A 265 15.37 30.15 -18.39
C GLY A 265 14.43 28.94 -18.24
N LYS A 266 14.42 28.00 -19.18
CA LYS A 266 13.51 26.84 -19.17
C LYS A 266 14.27 25.52 -19.09
N ILE A 267 13.73 24.57 -18.33
CA ILE A 267 14.26 23.21 -18.21
C ILE A 267 13.81 22.39 -19.42
N PHE A 268 14.76 21.72 -20.07
CA PHE A 268 14.53 20.80 -21.17
C PHE A 268 15.07 19.41 -20.86
N ILE A 269 14.43 18.38 -21.41
CA ILE A 269 14.83 16.98 -21.25
C ILE A 269 14.98 16.27 -22.61
N ARG A 270 15.89 15.30 -22.67
CA ARG A 270 16.19 14.45 -23.85
C ARG A 270 16.41 12.98 -23.49
#